data_AF-A0A914Q1J2-F1
#
_entry.id   AF-A0A914Q1J2-F1
#
_cell.length_a   1.000
_cell.length_b   1.000
_cell.length_c   1.000
_cell.angle_alpha   90.00
_cell.angle_beta   90.00
_cell.angle_gamma   90.00
#
_symmetry.space_group_name_H-M   'P 1'
#
loop_
_entity.id
_entity.type
_entity.pdbx_description
1 polymer ?
#
loop_
_entity_poly.entity_id
_entity_poly.type
_entity_poly.pdbx_seq_one_letter_code
_entity_poly.pdbx_strand_id
1 'polypeptide(L)'
;MYEGSPMNDLARFLSMCASGIVRRQAEIFAIDFYLECLTKEFDGDSSKVPYTREELQISYNYVFICHILFLISGGILLGSVEKDEEKFREACWDKIEQKILMACEDAIKLLDGEMKDIFKKFGDK
;
A
#
# COMPACT_ATOMS: atom_id res chain seq x y z
N MET A 1 1.62 23.17 -3.53
CA MET A 1 1.63 22.07 -4.51
C MET A 1 1.66 20.81 -3.69
N TYR A 2 0.60 19.99 -3.68
CA TYR A 2 0.67 18.68 -3.01
C TYR A 2 1.52 17.77 -3.91
N GLU A 3 2.83 17.78 -3.69
CA GLU A 3 3.76 16.87 -4.35
C GLU A 3 3.59 15.49 -3.73
N GLY A 4 2.98 14.57 -4.48
CA GLY A 4 2.75 13.20 -4.04
C GLY A 4 2.15 12.35 -5.15
N SER A 5 2.48 11.05 -5.16
CA SER A 5 1.81 10.09 -6.04
C SER A 5 0.47 9.70 -5.42
N PRO A 6 -0.65 9.68 -6.17
CA PRO A 6 -1.93 9.13 -5.68
C PRO A 6 -1.80 7.70 -5.15
N MET A 7 -0.87 6.92 -5.70
CA MET A 7 -0.59 5.57 -5.22
C MET A 7 0.06 5.57 -3.84
N ASN A 8 0.81 6.63 -3.50
CA ASN A 8 1.37 6.82 -2.17
C ASN A 8 0.26 6.99 -1.13
N ASP A 9 -0.70 7.86 -1.42
CA ASP A 9 -1.86 8.09 -0.55
C ASP A 9 -2.72 6.83 -0.44
N LEU A 10 -2.91 6.12 -1.54
CA LEU A 10 -3.65 4.86 -1.54
C LEU A 10 -2.95 3.79 -0.70
N ALA A 11 -1.65 3.58 -0.87
CA ALA A 11 -0.86 2.66 -0.06
C ALA A 11 -0.90 3.03 1.42
N ARG A 12 -0.82 4.32 1.74
CA ARG A 12 -0.95 4.82 3.11
C ARG A 12 -2.35 4.54 3.67
N PHE A 13 -3.40 4.78 2.91
CA PHE A 13 -4.77 4.51 3.34
C PHE A 13 -5.02 3.02 3.59
N LEU A 14 -4.62 2.17 2.65
CA LEU A 14 -4.74 0.71 2.78
C LEU A 14 -3.86 0.15 3.90
N SER A 15 -2.75 0.82 4.24
CA SER A 15 -1.96 0.49 5.43
C SER A 15 -2.73 0.70 6.73
N MET A 16 -3.84 1.44 6.75
CA MET A 16 -4.66 1.63 7.96
C MET A 16 -5.75 0.58 8.13
N CYS A 17 -5.94 -0.34 7.18
CA CYS A 17 -6.94 -1.40 7.28
C CYS A 17 -6.80 -2.20 8.60
N ALA A 18 -7.93 -2.67 9.13
CA ALA A 18 -7.98 -3.40 10.40
C ALA A 18 -7.23 -4.75 10.37
N SER A 19 -6.99 -5.32 9.18
CA SER A 19 -6.18 -6.53 9.00
C SER A 19 -5.51 -6.55 7.62
N GLY A 20 -4.48 -7.39 7.48
CA GLY A 20 -3.84 -7.64 6.18
C GLY A 20 -4.76 -8.29 5.14
N ILE A 21 -5.76 -9.09 5.58
CA ILE A 21 -6.75 -9.69 4.67
C ILE A 21 -7.62 -8.62 4.03
N VAL A 22 -8.15 -7.69 4.85
CA VAL A 22 -8.98 -6.59 4.37
C VAL A 22 -8.19 -5.70 3.40
N ARG A 23 -6.92 -5.43 3.72
CA ARG A 23 -6.00 -4.72 2.81
C ARG A 23 -5.90 -5.39 1.44
N ARG A 24 -5.58 -6.70 1.39
CA ARG A 24 -5.45 -7.47 0.15
C ARG A 24 -6.74 -7.44 -0.68
N GLN A 25 -7.90 -7.57 -0.04
CA GLN A 25 -9.19 -7.51 -0.72
C GLN A 25 -9.46 -6.11 -1.28
N ALA A 26 -9.25 -5.07 -0.48
CA ALA A 26 -9.50 -3.68 -0.89
C ALA A 26 -8.54 -3.22 -1.99
N GLU A 27 -7.28 -3.65 -1.94
CA GLU A 27 -6.25 -3.30 -2.94
C GLU A 27 -6.67 -3.66 -4.36
N ILE A 28 -7.25 -4.87 -4.54
CA ILE A 28 -7.71 -5.36 -5.85
C ILE A 28 -8.68 -4.37 -6.50
N PHE A 29 -9.59 -3.78 -5.72
CA PHE A 29 -10.62 -2.89 -6.24
C PHE A 29 -10.20 -1.43 -6.26
N ALA A 30 -9.30 -1.00 -5.38
CA ALA A 30 -9.04 0.42 -5.18
C ALA A 30 -8.29 1.07 -6.35
N ILE A 31 -7.36 0.35 -6.97
CA ILE A 31 -6.61 0.85 -8.14
C ILE A 31 -7.55 0.97 -9.35
N ASP A 32 -8.39 -0.03 -9.57
CA ASP A 32 -9.39 -0.02 -10.65
C ASP A 32 -10.39 1.12 -10.45
N PHE A 33 -10.91 1.26 -9.23
CA PHE A 33 -11.82 2.35 -8.90
C PHE A 33 -11.18 3.73 -9.10
N TYR A 34 -9.91 3.90 -8.74
CA TYR A 34 -9.18 5.15 -8.98
C TYR A 34 -9.06 5.45 -10.47
N LEU A 35 -8.67 4.46 -11.29
CA LEU A 35 -8.56 4.63 -12.73
C LEU A 35 -9.92 4.94 -13.38
N GLU A 36 -11.00 4.29 -12.95
CA GLU A 36 -12.36 4.59 -13.40
C GLU A 36 -12.77 6.02 -13.07
N CYS A 37 -12.53 6.48 -11.84
CA CYS A 37 -12.82 7.86 -11.44
C CYS A 37 -12.02 8.84 -12.28
N LEU A 38 -10.70 8.61 -12.43
CA LEU A 38 -9.83 9.46 -13.23
C LEU A 38 -10.27 9.50 -14.70
N THR A 39 -10.70 8.36 -15.26
CA THR A 39 -11.22 8.29 -16.63
C THR A 39 -12.47 9.14 -16.79
N LYS A 40 -13.40 9.06 -15.84
CA LYS A 40 -14.64 9.87 -15.85
C LYS A 40 -14.37 11.37 -15.73
N GLU A 41 -13.36 11.77 -14.96
CA GLU A 41 -12.96 13.18 -14.86
C GLU A 41 -12.33 13.71 -16.16
N PHE A 42 -11.71 12.82 -16.95
CA PHE A 42 -11.17 13.16 -18.26
C PHE A 42 -12.21 13.03 -19.38
N ASP A 43 -13.34 12.35 -19.16
CA ASP A 43 -14.46 12.27 -20.09
C ASP A 43 -15.13 13.65 -20.24
N GLY A 44 -14.81 14.33 -21.35
CA GLY A 44 -15.28 15.69 -21.66
C GLY A 44 -14.14 16.66 -21.96
N ASP A 45 -12.91 16.28 -21.62
CA ASP A 45 -11.70 16.95 -22.06
C ASP A 45 -11.12 16.21 -23.27
N SER A 46 -10.43 16.90 -24.19
CA SER A 46 -9.77 16.23 -25.33
C SER A 46 -8.59 15.34 -24.91
N SER A 47 -8.29 15.38 -23.62
CA SER A 47 -7.25 14.69 -22.88
C SER A 47 -7.65 13.24 -22.60
N LYS A 48 -6.73 12.29 -22.81
CA LYS A 48 -6.87 10.93 -22.26
C LYS A 48 -6.09 10.81 -20.97
N VAL A 49 -6.53 9.93 -20.06
CA VAL A 49 -5.74 9.54 -18.89
C VAL A 49 -4.36 9.05 -19.36
N PRO A 50 -3.25 9.62 -18.85
CA PRO A 50 -1.92 9.34 -19.38
C PRO A 50 -1.25 8.09 -18.78
N TYR A 51 -2.00 7.27 -18.03
CA TYR A 51 -1.47 6.12 -17.31
C TYR A 51 -2.33 4.87 -17.58
N THR A 52 -1.69 3.71 -17.66
CA THR A 52 -2.40 2.42 -17.68
C THR A 52 -2.64 1.89 -16.27
N ARG A 53 -3.54 0.92 -16.16
CA ARG A 53 -3.78 0.18 -14.90
C ARG A 53 -2.49 -0.48 -14.40
N GLU A 54 -1.72 -1.08 -15.30
CA GLU A 54 -0.46 -1.75 -14.98
C GLU A 54 0.59 -0.76 -14.44
N GLU A 55 0.69 0.43 -15.02
CA GLU A 55 1.60 1.48 -14.55
C GLU A 55 1.22 1.97 -13.14
N LEU A 56 -0.08 2.13 -12.87
CA LEU A 56 -0.59 2.45 -11.54
C LEU A 56 -0.30 1.33 -10.54
N GLN A 57 -0.49 0.06 -10.93
CA GLN A 57 -0.17 -1.09 -10.09
C GLN A 57 1.32 -1.15 -9.74
N ILE A 58 2.20 -0.94 -10.73
CA ILE A 58 3.66 -0.90 -10.51
C ILE A 58 4.02 0.24 -9.54
N SER A 59 3.45 1.44 -9.77
CA SER A 59 3.67 2.58 -8.88
C SER A 59 3.20 2.30 -7.46
N TYR A 60 2.03 1.68 -7.29
CA TYR A 60 1.51 1.23 -6.00
C TYR A 60 2.43 0.20 -5.33
N ASN A 61 2.86 -0.84 -6.06
CA ASN A 61 3.72 -1.89 -5.53
C ASN A 61 5.02 -1.31 -4.96
N TYR A 62 5.62 -0.36 -5.70
CA TYR A 62 6.83 0.34 -5.26
C TYR A 62 6.62 1.11 -3.95
N VAL A 63 5.61 1.99 -3.90
CA VAL A 63 5.35 2.80 -2.69
C VAL A 63 4.88 1.96 -1.51
N PHE A 64 4.15 0.87 -1.76
CA PHE A 64 3.73 -0.07 -0.73
C PHE A 64 4.94 -0.71 -0.04
N ILE A 65 5.95 -1.16 -0.80
CA ILE A 65 7.19 -1.71 -0.24
C ILE A 65 7.88 -0.66 0.66
N CYS A 66 7.97 0.60 0.22
CA CYS A 66 8.52 1.68 1.03
C CYS A 66 7.70 1.93 2.31
N HIS A 67 6.37 1.81 2.24
CA HIS A 67 5.46 2.03 3.36
C HIS A 67 5.45 0.93 4.42
N ILE A 68 5.97 -0.26 4.14
CA ILE A 68 6.09 -1.31 5.16
C ILE A 68 6.99 -0.87 6.31
N LEU A 69 8.06 -0.12 6.02
CA LEU A 69 8.93 0.44 7.06
C LEU A 69 8.18 1.44 7.97
N PHE A 70 7.23 2.19 7.39
CA PHE A 70 6.35 3.07 8.14
C PHE A 70 5.28 2.31 8.93
N LEU A 71 4.78 1.17 8.43
CA LEU A 71 3.87 0.29 9.16
C LEU A 71 4.54 -0.35 10.38
N ILE A 72 5.78 -0.81 10.24
CA ILE A 72 6.57 -1.38 11.33
C ILE A 72 6.78 -0.33 12.44
N SER A 73 7.17 0.89 12.07
CA SER A 73 7.36 1.99 13.03
C SER A 73 6.04 2.53 13.61
N GLY A 74 4.97 2.57 12.80
CA GLY A 74 3.65 3.03 13.23
C GLY A 74 2.93 2.04 14.16
N GLY A 75 3.14 0.74 14.00
CA GLY A 75 2.66 -0.29 14.93
C GLY A 75 3.21 -0.10 16.35
N ILE A 76 4.46 0.32 16.46
CA ILE A 76 5.11 0.65 17.74
C ILE A 76 4.45 1.86 18.42
N LEU A 77 4.11 2.89 17.63
CA LEU A 77 3.44 4.08 18.14
C LEU A 77 1.99 3.82 18.54
N LEU A 78 1.25 3.03 17.76
CA LEU A 78 -0.17 2.72 18.01
C LEU A 78 -0.39 1.62 19.06
N GLY A 79 0.60 0.75 19.31
CA GLY A 79 0.58 -0.20 20.43
C GLY A 79 0.77 0.45 21.81
N SER A 80 1.04 1.76 21.85
CA SER A 80 1.26 2.56 23.07
C SER A 80 -0.04 3.10 23.69
N VAL A 81 -1.21 2.58 23.30
CA VAL A 81 -2.49 3.01 23.88
C VAL A 81 -2.51 2.71 25.38
N GLU A 82 -2.61 3.76 26.19
CA GLU A 82 -2.76 3.74 27.66
C GLU A 82 -4.14 3.18 28.07
N LYS A 83 -4.40 1.91 27.75
CA LYS A 83 -5.42 1.16 28.49
C LYS A 83 -4.70 0.28 29.50
N ASP A 84 -5.12 0.40 30.76
CA ASP A 84 -4.59 -0.33 31.92
C ASP A 84 -4.86 -1.85 31.88
N GLU A 85 -5.43 -2.36 30.78
CA GLU A 85 -5.76 -3.76 30.60
C GLU A 85 -4.68 -4.46 29.77
N GLU A 86 -3.80 -5.20 30.45
CA GLU A 86 -2.72 -5.99 29.85
C GLU A 86 -3.20 -6.89 28.71
N LYS A 87 -4.30 -7.62 28.92
CA LYS A 87 -4.91 -8.50 27.92
C LYS A 87 -5.39 -7.76 26.66
N PHE A 88 -5.86 -6.51 26.81
CA PHE A 88 -6.29 -5.71 25.68
C PHE A 88 -5.06 -5.30 24.84
N ARG A 89 -3.97 -4.91 25.50
CA ARG A 89 -2.71 -4.57 24.80
C ARG A 89 -2.14 -5.78 24.06
N GLU A 90 -2.10 -6.95 24.68
CA GLU A 90 -1.67 -8.20 24.02
C GLU A 90 -2.49 -8.47 22.75
N ALA A 91 -3.82 -8.43 22.85
CA ALA A 91 -4.69 -8.64 21.69
C ALA A 91 -4.50 -7.58 20.58
N CYS A 92 -4.25 -6.32 20.95
CA CYS A 92 -3.91 -5.27 19.98
C CYS A 92 -2.56 -5.53 19.30
N TRP A 93 -1.56 -5.97 20.06
CA TRP A 93 -0.24 -6.31 19.54
C TRP A 93 -0.28 -7.49 18.59
N ASP A 94 -1.00 -8.57 18.93
CA ASP A 94 -1.19 -9.72 18.04
C ASP A 94 -1.78 -9.30 16.69
N LYS A 95 -2.73 -8.34 16.69
CA LYS A 95 -3.34 -7.83 15.46
C LYS A 95 -2.38 -6.97 14.64
N ILE A 96 -1.60 -6.11 15.30
CA ILE A 96 -0.59 -5.28 14.65
C ILE A 96 0.51 -6.18 14.06
N GLU A 97 0.99 -7.16 14.81
CA GLU A 97 2.01 -8.11 14.38
C GLU A 97 1.55 -8.90 13.16
N GLN A 98 0.35 -9.51 13.21
CA GLN A 98 -0.20 -10.23 12.06
C GLN A 98 -0.29 -9.35 10.81
N LYS A 99 -0.71 -8.09 10.97
CA LYS A 99 -0.80 -7.15 9.87
C LYS A 99 0.56 -6.82 9.27
N ILE A 100 1.58 -6.60 10.11
CA ILE A 100 2.96 -6.36 9.69
C ILE A 100 3.50 -7.58 8.96
N LEU A 101 3.36 -8.78 9.52
CA LEU A 101 3.83 -10.03 8.92
C LEU A 101 3.24 -10.24 7.52
N MET A 102 1.92 -10.08 7.38
CA MET A 102 1.26 -10.19 6.08
C MET A 102 1.76 -9.16 5.07
N ALA A 103 1.99 -7.92 5.51
CA ALA A 103 2.52 -6.87 4.64
C ALA A 103 3.96 -7.19 4.20
N CYS A 104 4.81 -7.68 5.10
CA CYS A 104 6.16 -8.13 4.81
C CYS A 104 6.18 -9.30 3.81
N GLU A 105 5.32 -10.32 4.00
CA GLU A 105 5.18 -11.43 3.05
C GLU A 105 4.83 -10.94 1.64
N ASP A 106 3.93 -9.97 1.55
CA ASP A 106 3.48 -9.44 0.26
C ASP A 106 4.60 -8.64 -0.41
N ALA A 107 5.36 -7.82 0.34
CA ALA A 107 6.52 -7.15 -0.23
C ALA A 107 7.64 -8.08 -0.65
N ILE A 108 7.92 -9.15 0.10
CA ILE A 108 8.92 -10.14 -0.32
C ILE A 108 8.51 -10.74 -1.67
N LYS A 109 7.24 -11.12 -1.84
CA LYS A 109 6.74 -11.62 -3.13
C LYS A 109 6.90 -10.61 -4.26
N LEU A 110 6.61 -9.33 -4.01
CA LEU A 110 6.79 -8.26 -4.99
C LEU A 110 8.27 -8.04 -5.34
N LEU A 111 9.15 -8.08 -4.33
CA LEU A 111 10.60 -7.94 -4.48
C LEU A 111 11.23 -9.11 -5.25
N ASP A 112 10.77 -10.34 -5.01
CA ASP A 112 11.29 -11.53 -5.68
C ASP A 112 10.73 -11.72 -7.10
N GLY A 113 9.55 -11.15 -7.38
CA GLY A 113 8.89 -11.18 -8.68
C GLY A 113 9.14 -9.92 -9.50
N GLU A 114 8.07 -9.14 -9.73
CA GLU A 114 8.04 -8.01 -10.67
C GLU A 114 9.16 -6.98 -10.43
N MET A 115 9.45 -6.66 -9.17
CA MET A 115 10.44 -5.62 -8.85
C MET A 115 11.87 -6.07 -9.15
N LYS A 116 12.17 -7.37 -9.01
CA LYS A 116 13.49 -7.93 -9.34
C LYS A 116 13.84 -7.69 -10.80
N ASP A 117 12.87 -7.89 -11.68
CA ASP A 117 13.06 -7.74 -13.12
C ASP A 117 13.15 -6.26 -13.52
N ILE A 118 12.40 -5.39 -12.84
CA ILE A 118 12.53 -3.93 -12.99
C ILE A 118 13.94 -3.49 -12.56
N PHE A 119 14.40 -3.86 -11.36
CA PHE A 119 15.72 -3.45 -10.86
C PHE A 119 16.85 -3.95 -11.74
N LYS A 120 16.77 -5.16 -12.31
CA LYS A 120 17.74 -5.63 -13.31
C LYS A 120 17.78 -4.74 -14.55
N LYS A 121 16.61 -4.41 -15.11
CA LYS A 121 16.52 -3.55 -16.31
C LYS A 121 17.11 -2.14 -16.10
N PHE A 122 17.02 -1.60 -14.89
CA PHE A 122 17.52 -0.26 -14.57
C PHE A 122 18.94 -0.25 -13.95
N GLY A 123 19.42 -1.39 -13.42
CA GLY A 123 20.75 -1.53 -12.83
C GLY A 123 21.88 -1.85 -13.83
N ASP A 124 21.53 -2.28 -15.04
CA ASP A 124 22.48 -2.55 -16.14
C ASP A 124 22.76 -1.32 -17.04
N LYS A 125 22.39 -0.11 -16.59
CA LYS A 125 22.72 1.18 -17.23
C LYS A 125 23.74 1.95 -16.40
#